data_AF-A0A2M8JRF0-F1
#
_entry.id   AF-A0A2M8JRF0-F1
#
_cell.length_a   1.000
_cell.length_b   1.000
_cell.length_c   1.000
_cell.angle_alpha   90.00
_cell.angle_beta   90.00
_cell.angle_gamma   90.00
#
_symmetry.space_group_name_H-M   'P 1'
#
loop_
_entity.id
_entity.type
_entity.pdbx_description
1 polymer ?
#
loop_
_entity_poly.entity_id
_entity_poly.type
_entity_poly.pdbx_seq_one_letter_code
_entity_poly.pdbx_strand_id
1 'polypeptide(L)'
;MNTDNTTFGLEKKHYRCTLLGHRYVETKKINLHFSEYECKICKTQATNDSRGNKIVLTTELKEINETLFYLNLKKQFLSRFYFHKKER
;
A
#
# COMPACT_ATOMS: atom_id res chain seq x y z
N MET A 1 -3.04 35.26 -14.46
CA MET A 1 -3.14 34.63 -13.13
C MET A 1 -4.23 33.58 -13.24
N ASN A 2 -3.88 32.30 -13.43
CA ASN A 2 -4.86 31.22 -13.61
C ASN A 2 -4.57 30.10 -12.61
N THR A 3 -5.14 30.22 -11.43
CA THR A 3 -5.42 29.13 -10.49
C THR A 3 -6.88 29.39 -10.10
N ASP A 4 -7.82 28.44 -10.17
CA ASP A 4 -8.36 27.82 -8.94
C ASP A 4 -9.46 26.77 -9.25
N ASN A 5 -9.34 26.00 -10.34
CA ASN A 5 -10.34 24.95 -10.64
C ASN A 5 -9.97 23.56 -10.05
N THR A 6 -8.73 23.37 -9.61
CA THR A 6 -8.20 22.06 -9.18
C THR A 6 -8.45 21.78 -7.69
N THR A 7 -8.44 22.80 -6.83
CA THR A 7 -8.62 22.72 -5.37
C THR A 7 -10.04 22.29 -4.98
N PHE A 8 -11.07 22.90 -5.60
CA PHE A 8 -12.47 22.53 -5.38
C PHE A 8 -12.78 21.04 -5.71
N GLY A 9 -12.05 20.45 -6.65
CA GLY A 9 -12.22 19.04 -7.02
C GLY A 9 -11.60 18.07 -6.02
N LEU A 10 -10.53 18.46 -5.33
CA LEU A 10 -9.83 17.63 -4.34
C LEU A 10 -10.66 17.55 -3.04
N GLU A 11 -11.13 18.69 -2.54
CA GLU A 11 -11.95 18.74 -1.30
C GLU A 11 -13.25 17.95 -1.42
N LYS A 12 -13.92 18.02 -2.59
CA LYS A 12 -15.13 17.24 -2.87
C LYS A 12 -14.90 15.72 -2.84
N LYS A 13 -13.71 15.24 -3.25
CA LYS A 13 -13.36 13.81 -3.22
C LYS A 13 -13.14 13.32 -1.80
N HIS A 14 -12.58 14.17 -0.92
CA HIS A 14 -12.42 13.85 0.49
C HIS A 14 -13.77 13.70 1.20
N TYR A 15 -14.70 14.65 0.98
CA TYR A 15 -16.03 14.58 1.59
C TYR A 15 -16.80 13.29 1.24
N ARG A 16 -16.72 12.83 -0.01
CA ARG A 16 -17.36 11.57 -0.44
C ARG A 16 -16.82 10.35 0.31
N CYS A 17 -15.51 10.31 0.55
CA CYS A 17 -14.89 9.23 1.34
C CYS A 17 -15.26 9.31 2.82
N THR A 18 -15.42 10.52 3.37
CA THR A 18 -15.87 10.70 4.75
C THR A 18 -17.29 10.18 4.96
N LEU A 19 -18.19 10.39 4.00
CA LEU A 19 -19.59 9.97 4.11
C LEU A 19 -19.83 8.49 3.74
N LEU A 20 -19.18 7.98 2.69
CA LEU A 20 -19.43 6.64 2.14
C LEU A 20 -18.34 5.61 2.47
N GLY A 21 -17.26 6.05 3.12
CA GLY A 21 -16.06 5.26 3.36
C GLY A 21 -15.09 5.25 2.18
N HIS A 22 -13.85 4.88 2.47
CA HIS A 22 -12.79 4.79 1.47
C HIS A 22 -12.93 3.54 0.61
N ARG A 23 -12.83 3.71 -0.72
CA ARG A 23 -12.75 2.61 -1.68
C ARG A 23 -11.29 2.26 -1.99
N TYR A 24 -10.63 1.60 -1.04
CA TYR A 24 -9.26 1.14 -1.18
C TYR A 24 -9.12 0.01 -2.19
N VAL A 25 -8.09 0.07 -3.03
CA VAL A 25 -7.63 -1.03 -3.88
C VAL A 25 -6.17 -1.35 -3.60
N GLU A 26 -5.80 -2.63 -3.61
CA GLU A 26 -4.41 -3.05 -3.39
C GLU A 26 -3.53 -2.52 -4.52
N THR A 27 -2.47 -1.81 -4.17
CA THR A 27 -1.48 -1.26 -5.11
C THR A 27 -0.19 -2.05 -5.09
N LYS A 28 0.17 -2.64 -3.94
CA LYS A 28 1.39 -3.44 -3.78
C LYS A 28 1.22 -4.47 -2.68
N LYS A 29 1.48 -5.74 -2.99
CA LYS A 29 1.53 -6.81 -1.99
C LYS A 29 2.94 -6.97 -1.44
N ILE A 30 3.12 -6.66 -0.15
CA ILE A 30 4.45 -6.66 0.50
C ILE A 30 4.84 -8.09 0.86
N ASN A 31 3.96 -8.79 1.57
CA ASN A 31 4.11 -10.19 1.92
C ASN A 31 2.72 -10.81 2.16
N LEU A 32 2.65 -11.88 2.96
CA LEU A 32 1.39 -12.53 3.29
C LEU A 32 0.46 -11.64 4.14
N HIS A 33 1.02 -10.80 5.00
CA HIS A 33 0.27 -10.03 6.01
C HIS A 33 0.12 -8.55 5.66
N PHE A 34 1.10 -7.99 4.95
CA PHE A 34 1.15 -6.57 4.62
C PHE A 34 0.91 -6.33 3.14
N SER A 35 0.09 -5.31 2.87
CA SER A 35 -0.19 -4.77 1.55
C SER A 35 -0.39 -3.27 1.64
N GLU A 36 -0.05 -2.56 0.57
CA GLU A 36 -0.36 -1.15 0.37
C GLU A 36 -1.61 -1.00 -0.49
N TYR A 37 -2.35 0.08 -0.25
CA TYR A 37 -3.60 0.39 -0.93
C TYR A 37 -3.68 1.86 -1.28
N GLU A 38 -4.50 2.16 -2.28
CA GLU A 38 -4.89 3.52 -2.63
C GLU A 38 -6.40 3.63 -2.75
N CYS A 39 -6.98 4.67 -2.18
CA CYS A 39 -8.40 4.97 -2.39
C CYS A 39 -8.62 5.47 -3.83
N LYS A 40 -9.49 4.81 -4.60
CA LYS A 40 -9.83 5.22 -5.97
C LYS A 40 -10.42 6.63 -6.09
N ILE A 41 -11.01 7.14 -5.00
CA ILE A 41 -11.75 8.41 -4.97
C ILE A 41 -10.85 9.56 -4.53
N CYS A 42 -10.34 9.52 -3.29
CA CYS A 42 -9.55 10.61 -2.69
C CYS A 42 -8.03 10.42 -2.80
N LYS A 43 -7.56 9.30 -3.35
CA LYS A 43 -6.13 9.02 -3.55
C LYS A 43 -5.28 8.90 -2.29
N THR A 44 -5.91 8.89 -1.11
CA THR A 44 -5.23 8.56 0.16
C THR A 44 -4.68 7.15 0.11
N GLN A 45 -3.44 7.00 0.57
CA GLN A 45 -2.73 5.73 0.64
C GLN A 45 -2.85 5.11 2.04
N ALA A 46 -2.91 3.78 2.10
CA ALA A 46 -3.03 3.02 3.34
C ALA A 46 -2.19 1.75 3.28
N THR A 47 -1.84 1.22 4.45
CA THR A 47 -1.27 -0.13 4.64
C THR A 47 -2.07 -0.89 5.69
N ASN A 48 -1.88 -2.19 5.83
CA ASN A 48 -2.43 -2.93 6.98
C ASN A 48 -1.50 -2.83 8.20
N ASP A 49 -2.09 -2.79 9.41
CA ASP A 49 -1.39 -3.08 10.66
C ASP A 49 -1.26 -4.60 10.91
N SER A 50 -0.65 -4.99 12.03
CA SER A 50 -0.49 -6.40 12.43
C SER A 50 -1.80 -7.15 12.68
N ARG A 51 -2.92 -6.44 12.87
CA ARG A 51 -4.27 -6.99 13.04
C ARG A 51 -5.06 -7.00 11.73
N GLY A 52 -4.50 -6.47 10.64
CA GLY A 52 -5.16 -6.36 9.33
C GLY A 52 -5.96 -5.07 9.12
N ASN A 53 -5.99 -4.14 10.07
CA ASN A 53 -6.72 -2.87 9.92
C ASN A 53 -5.98 -1.95 8.95
N LYS A 54 -6.73 -1.18 8.16
CA LYS A 54 -6.13 -0.20 7.25
C LYS A 54 -5.75 1.07 8.02
N ILE A 55 -4.46 1.38 8.04
CA ILE A 55 -3.88 2.59 8.61
C ILE A 55 -3.27 3.44 7.50
N VAL A 56 -3.06 4.73 7.75
CA VAL A 56 -2.45 5.64 6.77
C VAL A 56 -1.04 5.16 6.41
N LEU A 57 -0.70 5.15 5.11
CA LEU A 57 0.65 4.86 4.66
C LEU A 57 1.52 6.10 4.84
N THR A 58 2.19 6.21 5.98
CA THR A 58 3.18 7.26 6.23
C THR A 58 4.47 6.96 5.47
N THR A 59 5.35 7.97 5.34
CA THR A 59 6.68 7.78 4.73
C THR A 59 7.47 6.69 5.46
N GLU A 60 7.46 6.70 6.79
CA GLU A 60 8.12 5.68 7.63
C GLU A 60 7.57 4.27 7.35
N LEU A 61 6.23 4.12 7.32
CA LEU A 61 5.61 2.83 7.03
C LEU A 61 5.91 2.35 5.61
N LYS A 62 6.06 3.28 4.65
CA LYS A 62 6.44 2.96 3.28
C LYS A 62 7.87 2.42 3.21
N GLU A 63 8.82 3.04 3.90
CA GLU A 63 10.21 2.55 3.98
C GLU A 63 10.30 1.17 4.63
N ILE A 64 9.52 0.95 5.71
CA ILE A 64 9.39 -0.36 6.36
C ILE A 64 8.83 -1.39 5.38
N ASN A 65 7.73 -1.07 4.69
CA ASN A 65 7.10 -1.96 3.72
C ASN A 65 8.03 -2.29 2.55
N GLU A 66 8.80 -1.33 2.03
CA GLU A 66 9.79 -1.57 0.97
C GLU A 66 10.89 -2.52 1.44
N THR A 67 11.39 -2.34 2.65
CA THR A 67 12.39 -3.23 3.26
C THR A 67 11.83 -4.65 3.42
N LEU A 68 10.62 -4.78 3.96
CA LEU A 68 9.95 -6.07 4.14
C LEU A 68 9.69 -6.77 2.80
N PHE A 69 9.32 -6.02 1.76
CA PHE A 69 9.11 -6.55 0.42
C PHE A 69 10.40 -7.15 -0.14
N TYR A 70 11.52 -6.43 -0.03
CA TYR A 70 12.81 -6.93 -0.49
C TYR A 70 13.24 -8.20 0.25
N LEU A 71 13.09 -8.23 1.58
CA LEU A 71 13.38 -9.41 2.39
C LEU A 71 12.51 -10.61 1.99
N ASN A 72 11.22 -10.38 1.74
CA ASN A 72 10.29 -11.41 1.29
C ASN A 72 10.69 -11.97 -0.09
N LEU A 73 11.04 -11.09 -1.05
CA LEU A 73 11.53 -11.51 -2.36
C LEU A 73 12.82 -12.34 -2.25
N LYS A 74 13.79 -11.89 -1.44
CA LYS A 74 15.04 -12.62 -1.20
C LYS A 74 14.76 -14.00 -0.60
N LYS A 75 13.87 -14.10 0.37
CA LYS A 75 13.44 -15.38 0.98
C LYS A 75 12.84 -16.32 -0.06
N GLN A 76 11.93 -15.81 -0.91
CA GLN A 76 11.30 -16.61 -1.96
C GLN A 76 12.31 -17.09 -3.00
N PHE A 77 13.25 -16.23 -3.40
CA PHE A 77 14.31 -16.59 -4.33
C PHE A 77 15.21 -17.70 -3.77
N LEU A 78 15.67 -17.56 -2.52
CA LEU A 78 16.49 -18.58 -1.84
C LEU A 78 15.74 -19.91 -1.73
N SER A 79 14.49 -19.86 -1.27
CA SER A 79 13.62 -21.04 -1.17
C SER A 79 13.45 -21.77 -2.51
N ARG A 80 13.18 -21.02 -3.58
CA ARG A 80 12.86 -21.62 -4.88
C ARG A 80 14.07 -22.11 -5.66
N PHE A 81 15.21 -21.43 -5.54
CA PHE A 81 16.36 -21.68 -6.44
C PHE A 81 17.58 -22.28 -5.75
N TYR A 82 17.88 -21.90 -4.51
CA TYR A 82 19.09 -22.40 -3.83
C TYR A 82 18.82 -23.71 -3.10
N PHE A 83 17.79 -23.75 -2.25
CA PHE A 83 17.49 -24.97 -1.51
C PHE A 83 16.98 -26.10 -2.42
N HIS A 84 16.17 -25.76 -3.43
CA HIS A 84 15.69 -26.74 -4.40
C HIS A 84 16.79 -27.38 -5.26
N LYS A 85 17.92 -26.69 -5.50
CA LYS A 85 19.09 -27.26 -6.19
C LYS A 85 19.99 -28.08 -5.26
N LYS A 86 19.97 -27.80 -3.95
CA LYS A 86 20.81 -28.50 -2.97
C LYS A 86 20.30 -29.90 -2.65
N GLU A 87 18.98 -30.12 -2.78
CA GLU A 87 18.32 -31.41 -2.55
C GLU A 87 18.26 -32.31 -3.81
N ARG A 88 18.78 -31.85 -4.95
CA ARG A 88 18.92 -32.63 -6.18
C ARG A 88 20.35 -33.04 -6.43
#